data_AF-I4B9M0-F1
#
_entry.id   AF-I4B9M0-F1
#
_cell.length_a   1.000
_cell.length_b   1.000
_cell.length_c   1.000
_cell.angle_alpha   90.00
_cell.angle_beta   90.00
_cell.angle_gamma   90.00
#
_symmetry.space_group_name_H-M   'P 1'
#
loop_
_entity.id
_entity.type
_entity.pdbx_description
1 polymer ?
#
loop_
_entity_poly.entity_id
_entity_poly.type
_entity_poly.pdbx_seq_one_letter_code
_entity_poly.pdbx_strand_id
1 'polypeptide(L)'
;MKKLNRLIVLITLNTMLWGQEYMVLPDSGLNLRSSADKTSERLTNVPTGSIVQLIQRHHQLETIDGITDNWCKINANGREGWVFCGYLGRIMRKVTCSSVESLLPPGDAVTKSEIIDAKYETSPEPGKYVRKLTYFKSGIVVEHRSGYEYFADNYYFPEINIYEAFLIVKRCNELYSKISFPKVTKEKTIRFKQDKYMTGHAVIEKKAQGVEIRFEHYD
;
A
#
# COMPACT_ATOMS: atom_id res chain seq x y z
N MET A 1 -57.61 28.25 -6.33
CA MET A 1 -56.88 28.15 -5.04
C MET A 1 -56.24 26.77 -4.91
N LYS A 2 -54.90 26.71 -4.95
CA LYS A 2 -54.03 25.77 -4.22
C LYS A 2 -52.59 26.23 -4.46
N LYS A 3 -52.10 27.06 -3.53
CA LYS A 3 -50.66 27.33 -3.37
C LYS A 3 -50.04 26.01 -2.92
N LEU A 4 -49.06 25.49 -3.65
CA LEU A 4 -48.24 24.38 -3.17
C LEU A 4 -46.76 24.72 -3.39
N ASN A 5 -46.15 25.10 -2.26
CA ASN A 5 -44.73 25.16 -1.94
C ASN A 5 -43.82 24.41 -2.93
N ARG A 6 -42.98 25.16 -3.65
CA ARG A 6 -41.68 24.68 -4.12
C ARG A 6 -40.57 25.45 -3.42
N LEU A 7 -40.65 25.47 -2.10
CA LEU A 7 -39.50 25.65 -1.21
C LEU A 7 -39.10 24.24 -0.79
N ILE A 8 -38.06 23.68 -1.43
CA ILE A 8 -37.16 22.58 -1.00
C ILE A 8 -36.28 22.31 -2.24
N VAL A 9 -35.26 23.15 -2.48
CA VAL A 9 -33.99 22.76 -3.13
C VAL A 9 -32.91 23.73 -2.61
N LEU A 10 -32.70 23.75 -1.30
CA LEU A 10 -31.60 24.50 -0.67
C LEU A 10 -30.81 23.67 0.34
N ILE A 11 -31.01 22.34 0.36
CA ILE A 11 -30.25 21.42 1.19
C ILE A 11 -30.02 20.16 0.37
N THR A 12 -28.82 20.04 -0.22
CA THR A 12 -28.04 18.80 -0.50
C THR A 12 -27.00 18.96 -1.63
N LEU A 13 -26.56 20.18 -1.97
CA LEU A 13 -25.29 20.36 -2.71
C LEU A 13 -24.15 20.71 -1.75
N ASN A 14 -23.98 19.91 -0.69
CA ASN A 14 -22.72 19.90 0.07
C ASN A 14 -22.15 18.49 0.23
N THR A 15 -22.53 17.58 -0.68
CA THR A 15 -21.83 16.31 -0.91
C THR A 15 -20.74 16.46 -1.97
N MET A 16 -20.17 17.67 -2.10
CA MET A 16 -19.09 17.95 -3.02
C MET A 16 -17.77 17.53 -2.37
N LEU A 17 -17.30 16.34 -2.78
CA LEU A 17 -15.92 15.86 -2.71
C LEU A 17 -15.33 15.72 -1.30
N TRP A 18 -15.67 14.64 -0.60
CA TRP A 18 -14.73 14.12 0.40
C TRP A 18 -13.49 13.68 -0.39
N GLY A 19 -12.39 14.41 -0.22
CA GLY A 19 -11.13 14.13 -0.90
C GLY A 19 -10.67 12.70 -0.62
N GLN A 20 -9.88 12.13 -1.55
CA GLN A 20 -9.36 10.78 -1.39
C GLN A 20 -8.68 10.62 -0.02
N GLU A 21 -9.04 9.59 0.72
CA GLU A 21 -8.48 9.33 2.05
C GLU A 21 -7.15 8.57 1.95
N TYR A 22 -6.21 8.95 2.82
CA TYR A 22 -4.89 8.34 2.94
C TYR A 22 -4.59 8.03 4.40
N MET A 23 -3.70 7.07 4.63
CA MET A 23 -3.16 6.73 5.94
C MET A 23 -1.79 7.38 6.14
N VAL A 24 -1.51 7.86 7.35
CA VAL A 24 -0.17 8.32 7.76
C VAL A 24 0.74 7.13 8.07
N LEU A 25 1.91 7.10 7.43
CA LEU A 25 2.77 5.91 7.41
C LEU A 25 3.94 5.87 8.40
N PRO A 26 4.71 6.96 8.61
CA PRO A 26 5.93 6.88 9.42
C PRO A 26 5.62 6.57 10.89
N ASP A 27 6.41 5.70 11.53
CA ASP A 27 6.18 5.28 12.93
C ASP A 27 6.18 6.46 13.92
N SER A 28 6.90 7.54 13.61
CA SER A 28 6.95 8.79 14.39
C SER A 28 5.77 9.74 14.13
N GLY A 29 4.77 9.31 13.37
CA GLY A 29 3.78 10.20 12.76
C GLY A 29 4.39 11.11 11.70
N LEU A 30 3.56 11.98 11.14
CA LEU A 30 3.91 12.88 10.04
C LEU A 30 3.65 14.33 10.43
N ASN A 31 4.69 15.16 10.29
CA ASN A 31 4.60 16.57 10.64
C ASN A 31 3.72 17.32 9.63
N LEU A 32 2.62 17.90 10.12
CA LEU A 32 1.77 18.82 9.37
C LEU A 32 2.43 20.20 9.37
N ARG A 33 2.57 20.81 8.20
CA ARG A 33 3.34 22.04 8.00
C ARG A 33 2.51 23.17 7.41
N SER A 34 2.95 24.39 7.66
CA SER A 34 2.27 25.60 7.17
C SER A 34 2.36 25.78 5.66
N SER A 35 3.43 25.29 5.02
CA SER A 35 3.60 25.31 3.55
C SER A 35 4.21 24.01 3.05
N ALA A 36 4.22 23.84 1.72
CA ALA A 36 4.83 22.73 1.00
C ALA A 36 6.37 22.78 1.05
N ASP A 37 6.95 22.75 2.25
CA ASP A 37 8.41 22.87 2.47
C ASP A 37 8.81 22.16 3.78
N LYS A 38 9.92 21.39 3.75
CA LYS A 38 10.47 20.67 4.91
C LYS A 38 10.94 21.61 6.03
N THR A 39 11.22 22.86 5.71
CA THR A 39 11.74 23.88 6.63
C THR A 39 10.65 24.78 7.20
N SER A 40 9.43 24.74 6.66
CA SER A 40 8.34 25.60 7.15
C SER A 40 7.89 25.21 8.57
N GLU A 41 7.13 26.11 9.19
CA GLU A 41 6.56 25.90 10.52
C GLU A 41 5.83 24.56 10.62
N ARG A 42 6.11 23.83 11.71
CA ARG A 42 5.40 22.60 12.07
C ARG A 42 4.16 22.99 12.88
N LEU A 43 2.99 22.83 12.28
CA LEU A 43 1.71 23.10 12.92
C LEU A 43 1.38 22.04 13.98
N THR A 44 1.57 20.77 13.63
CA THR A 44 1.37 19.63 14.55
C THR A 44 2.02 18.37 13.98
N ASN A 45 1.92 17.26 14.71
CA ASN A 45 2.26 15.93 14.23
C ASN A 45 0.98 15.11 14.12
N VAL A 46 0.75 14.51 12.95
CA VAL A 46 -0.37 13.61 12.70
C VAL A 46 0.10 12.19 13.06
N PRO A 47 -0.53 11.50 14.03
CA PRO A 47 -0.09 10.19 14.46
C PRO A 47 -0.12 9.14 13.33
N THR A 48 0.79 8.17 13.41
CA THR A 48 0.82 6.98 12.56
C THR A 48 -0.54 6.28 12.51
N GLY A 49 -0.95 5.81 11.35
CA GLY A 49 -2.22 5.12 11.14
C GLY A 49 -3.45 6.05 11.09
N SER A 50 -3.28 7.35 11.35
CA SER A 50 -4.38 8.32 11.19
C SER A 50 -4.84 8.36 9.74
N ILE A 51 -6.15 8.46 9.56
CA ILE A 51 -6.76 8.70 8.24
C ILE A 51 -6.86 10.21 8.01
N VAL A 52 -6.38 10.66 6.85
CA VAL A 52 -6.37 12.05 6.44
C VAL A 52 -7.02 12.21 5.08
N GLN A 53 -7.68 13.33 4.84
CA GLN A 53 -8.30 13.63 3.55
C GLN A 53 -7.33 14.45 2.71
N LEU A 54 -7.07 14.00 1.48
CA LEU A 54 -6.28 14.77 0.52
C LEU A 54 -7.12 15.93 -0.03
N ILE A 55 -6.62 17.15 0.14
CA ILE A 55 -7.24 18.37 -0.41
C ILE A 55 -6.59 18.72 -1.75
N GLN A 56 -5.26 18.74 -1.81
CA GLN A 56 -4.52 19.20 -2.98
C GLN A 56 -3.13 18.57 -3.04
N ARG A 57 -2.61 18.34 -4.25
CA ARG A 57 -1.19 18.05 -4.50
C ARG A 57 -0.49 19.29 -5.03
N HIS A 58 0.68 19.59 -4.47
CA HIS A 58 1.60 20.57 -5.01
C HIS A 58 2.15 20.07 -6.36
N HIS A 59 2.43 20.97 -7.30
CA HIS A 59 2.84 20.57 -8.65
C HIS A 59 4.31 20.16 -8.75
N GLN A 60 5.14 20.59 -7.81
CA GLN A 60 6.57 20.29 -7.82
C GLN A 60 6.86 18.97 -7.09
N LEU A 61 7.66 18.12 -7.72
CA LEU A 61 8.24 16.94 -7.08
C LEU A 61 9.44 17.36 -6.25
N GLU A 62 9.57 16.76 -5.08
CA GLU A 62 10.72 16.90 -4.21
C GLU A 62 11.24 15.52 -3.81
N THR A 63 12.55 15.44 -3.54
CA THR A 63 13.14 14.24 -2.97
C THR A 63 13.44 14.48 -1.50
N ILE A 64 12.62 13.90 -0.62
CA ILE A 64 12.79 13.97 0.82
C ILE A 64 13.15 12.59 1.33
N ASP A 65 14.29 12.52 2.01
CA ASP A 65 14.83 11.29 2.57
C ASP A 65 14.79 10.18 1.51
N GLY A 66 15.30 10.42 0.29
CA GLY A 66 15.34 9.40 -0.79
C GLY A 66 14.02 9.04 -1.47
N ILE A 67 12.89 9.60 -1.04
CA ILE A 67 11.57 9.43 -1.66
C ILE A 67 11.29 10.62 -2.57
N THR A 68 10.96 10.37 -3.84
CA THR A 68 10.54 11.43 -4.77
C THR A 68 9.02 11.44 -4.90
N ASP A 69 8.37 12.50 -4.42
CA ASP A 69 6.92 12.70 -4.50
C ASP A 69 6.61 14.21 -4.37
N ASN A 70 5.33 14.57 -4.46
CA ASN A 70 4.86 15.93 -4.23
C ASN A 70 4.67 16.22 -2.73
N TRP A 71 4.39 17.48 -2.43
CA TRP A 71 3.73 17.86 -1.19
C TRP A 71 2.21 17.77 -1.35
N CYS A 72 1.52 17.38 -0.29
CA CYS A 72 0.07 17.20 -0.23
C CYS A 72 -0.50 18.13 0.84
N LYS A 73 -1.46 18.97 0.46
CA LYS A 73 -2.32 19.63 1.44
C LYS A 73 -3.38 18.63 1.87
N ILE A 74 -3.52 18.42 3.17
CA ILE A 74 -4.45 17.46 3.76
C ILE A 74 -5.34 18.14 4.80
N ASN A 75 -6.48 17.51 5.11
CA ASN A 75 -7.25 17.72 6.32
C ASN A 75 -7.02 16.54 7.27
N ALA A 76 -6.50 16.81 8.47
CA ALA A 76 -6.37 15.85 9.55
C ALA A 76 -7.28 16.28 10.71
N ASN A 77 -8.45 15.65 10.82
CA ASN A 77 -9.44 15.91 11.88
C ASN A 77 -9.78 17.41 12.05
N GLY A 78 -10.05 18.10 10.94
CA GLY A 78 -10.42 19.53 10.91
C GLY A 78 -9.22 20.49 10.86
N ARG A 79 -7.98 20.00 10.93
CA ARG A 79 -6.78 20.84 10.75
C ARG A 79 -6.20 20.66 9.36
N GLU A 80 -6.04 21.75 8.65
CA GLU A 80 -5.41 21.76 7.34
C GLU A 80 -3.92 22.09 7.41
N GLY A 81 -3.15 21.50 6.52
CA GLY A 81 -1.74 21.83 6.32
C GLY A 81 -1.09 20.91 5.30
N TRP A 82 0.21 21.05 5.15
CA TRP A 82 1.00 20.35 4.15
C TRP A 82 1.80 19.20 4.78
N VAL A 83 1.84 18.08 4.08
CA VAL A 83 2.68 16.93 4.39
C VAL A 83 3.37 16.46 3.12
N PHE A 84 4.50 15.78 3.24
CA PHE A 84 5.13 15.17 2.08
C PHE A 84 4.35 13.91 1.66
N CYS A 85 3.83 13.86 0.43
CA CYS A 85 2.91 12.81 -0.04
C CYS A 85 3.55 11.42 0.02
N GLY A 86 4.88 11.32 -0.11
CA GLY A 86 5.59 10.04 -0.04
C GLY A 86 5.49 9.33 1.31
N TYR A 87 4.97 10.02 2.34
CA TYR A 87 4.68 9.47 3.67
C TYR A 87 3.18 9.20 3.90
N LEU A 88 2.37 9.28 2.85
CA LEU A 88 0.98 8.88 2.84
C LEU A 88 0.82 7.58 2.04
N GLY A 89 0.02 6.66 2.55
CA GLY A 89 -0.34 5.44 1.83
C GLY A 89 -1.81 5.41 1.52
N ARG A 90 -2.18 4.88 0.37
CA ARG A 90 -3.59 4.64 0.04
C ARG A 90 -4.21 3.73 1.12
N ILE A 91 -5.44 4.03 1.56
CA ILE A 91 -6.13 3.15 2.51
C ILE A 91 -6.51 1.87 1.81
N MET A 92 -5.85 0.78 2.17
CA MET A 92 -6.29 -0.57 1.84
C MET A 92 -7.16 -1.07 2.99
N ARG A 93 -8.49 -1.04 2.83
CA ARG A 93 -9.42 -1.44 3.90
C ARG A 93 -9.21 -2.92 4.23
N LYS A 94 -9.12 -3.23 5.54
CA LYS A 94 -9.09 -4.58 6.16
C LYS A 94 -8.48 -5.68 5.29
N VAL A 95 -7.16 -5.69 5.25
CA VAL A 95 -6.39 -6.82 4.71
C VAL A 95 -6.18 -7.81 5.86
N THR A 96 -6.81 -8.98 5.77
CA THR A 96 -6.33 -10.16 6.50
C THR A 96 -5.45 -10.93 5.54
N CYS A 97 -4.17 -11.11 5.86
CA CYS A 97 -3.21 -11.73 4.94
C CYS A 97 -3.42 -13.25 4.74
N SER A 98 -4.58 -13.77 5.15
CA SER A 98 -5.05 -15.12 4.84
C SER A 98 -5.31 -15.33 3.34
N SER A 99 -5.44 -14.25 2.58
CA SER A 99 -5.53 -14.27 1.11
C SER A 99 -5.06 -12.90 0.62
N VAL A 100 -3.93 -12.84 -0.08
CA VAL A 100 -3.40 -11.56 -0.60
C VAL A 100 -4.31 -10.94 -1.66
N GLU A 101 -5.33 -11.66 -2.13
CA GLU A 101 -6.48 -11.10 -2.82
C GLU A 101 -7.13 -9.94 -2.04
N SER A 102 -6.99 -9.90 -0.71
CA SER A 102 -7.45 -8.79 0.13
C SER A 102 -6.57 -7.53 0.04
N LEU A 103 -5.36 -7.63 -0.52
CA LEU A 103 -4.48 -6.51 -0.86
C LEU A 103 -4.84 -5.86 -2.21
N LEU A 104 -5.75 -6.48 -2.98
CA LEU A 104 -6.18 -5.95 -4.27
C LEU A 104 -7.18 -4.79 -4.10
N PRO A 105 -7.23 -3.84 -5.04
CA PRO A 105 -8.27 -2.82 -5.06
C PRO A 105 -9.67 -3.46 -5.01
N PRO A 106 -10.63 -2.90 -4.24
CA PRO A 106 -11.99 -3.41 -4.22
C PRO A 106 -12.62 -3.43 -5.61
N GLY A 107 -13.20 -4.58 -6.00
CA GLY A 107 -13.80 -4.76 -7.33
C GLY A 107 -12.80 -4.97 -8.46
N ASP A 108 -11.52 -5.17 -8.15
CA ASP A 108 -10.54 -5.58 -9.14
C ASP A 108 -10.81 -7.02 -9.59
N ALA A 109 -10.95 -7.19 -10.89
CA ALA A 109 -11.36 -8.46 -11.49
C ALA A 109 -10.15 -9.17 -12.06
N VAL A 110 -10.11 -10.49 -11.90
CA VAL A 110 -9.18 -11.36 -12.62
C VAL A 110 -9.46 -11.22 -14.12
N THR A 111 -8.45 -10.83 -14.88
CA THR A 111 -8.51 -10.76 -16.35
C THR A 111 -8.01 -12.04 -17.00
N LYS A 112 -7.02 -12.69 -16.38
CA LYS A 112 -6.41 -13.92 -16.86
C LYS A 112 -5.83 -14.70 -15.68
N SER A 113 -5.92 -16.02 -15.70
CA SER A 113 -5.16 -16.91 -14.81
C SER A 113 -4.61 -18.06 -15.64
N GLU A 114 -3.33 -18.36 -15.46
CA GLU A 114 -2.64 -19.42 -16.20
C GLU A 114 -1.66 -20.16 -15.31
N ILE A 115 -1.54 -21.46 -15.54
CA ILE A 115 -0.51 -22.30 -14.94
C ILE A 115 0.63 -22.35 -15.95
N ILE A 116 1.79 -21.78 -15.60
CA ILE A 116 2.93 -21.65 -16.51
C ILE A 116 3.85 -22.86 -16.40
N ASP A 117 4.06 -23.35 -15.18
CA ASP A 117 4.81 -24.57 -14.93
C ASP A 117 3.97 -25.47 -14.03
N ALA A 118 3.40 -26.53 -14.59
CA ALA A 118 2.78 -27.60 -13.84
C ALA A 118 3.30 -28.91 -14.40
N LYS A 119 4.27 -29.51 -13.70
CA LYS A 119 4.60 -30.90 -14.01
C LYS A 119 3.57 -31.86 -13.39
N TYR A 120 2.81 -31.44 -12.36
CA TYR A 120 1.80 -32.26 -11.67
C TYR A 120 0.71 -31.36 -11.04
N GLU A 121 -0.56 -31.75 -11.16
CA GLU A 121 -1.72 -31.00 -10.64
C GLU A 121 -2.04 -31.28 -9.16
N THR A 122 -1.50 -32.36 -8.58
CA THR A 122 -1.97 -32.89 -7.28
C THR A 122 -0.93 -32.97 -6.17
N SER A 123 0.38 -33.01 -6.46
CA SER A 123 1.45 -32.92 -5.43
C SER A 123 2.85 -32.71 -6.05
N PRO A 124 3.65 -31.71 -5.59
CA PRO A 124 5.03 -31.53 -6.04
C PRO A 124 6.00 -32.50 -5.37
N GLU A 125 6.81 -33.21 -6.16
CA GLU A 125 7.97 -33.99 -5.68
C GLU A 125 9.17 -33.08 -5.34
N PRO A 126 10.17 -33.57 -4.56
CA PRO A 126 11.43 -32.86 -4.35
C PRO A 126 12.05 -32.36 -5.67
N GLY A 127 12.33 -31.06 -5.75
CA GLY A 127 12.90 -30.42 -6.95
C GLY A 127 11.87 -30.04 -8.04
N LYS A 128 10.56 -30.21 -7.80
CA LYS A 128 9.49 -29.78 -8.71
C LYS A 128 8.58 -28.75 -8.05
N TYR A 129 7.97 -27.89 -8.87
CA TYR A 129 7.04 -26.86 -8.42
C TYR A 129 5.88 -26.66 -9.40
N VAL A 130 4.78 -26.12 -8.88
CA VAL A 130 3.67 -25.53 -9.62
C VAL A 130 3.84 -24.02 -9.61
N ARG A 131 3.66 -23.38 -10.76
CA ARG A 131 3.73 -21.93 -10.93
C ARG A 131 2.45 -21.44 -11.60
N LYS A 132 1.65 -20.68 -10.86
CA LYS A 132 0.41 -20.08 -11.34
C LYS A 132 0.52 -18.55 -11.36
N LEU A 133 0.23 -17.95 -12.51
CA LEU A 133 0.13 -16.49 -12.65
C LEU A 133 -1.33 -16.08 -12.76
N THR A 134 -1.68 -15.01 -12.04
CA THR A 134 -3.01 -14.39 -12.07
C THR A 134 -2.86 -12.90 -12.32
N TYR A 135 -3.55 -12.41 -13.34
CA TYR A 135 -3.51 -11.03 -13.80
C TYR A 135 -4.83 -10.35 -13.44
N PHE A 136 -4.73 -9.12 -12.93
CA PHE A 136 -5.87 -8.32 -12.50
C PHE A 136 -6.07 -7.11 -13.41
N LYS A 137 -7.28 -6.56 -13.42
CA LYS A 137 -7.65 -5.40 -14.26
C LYS A 137 -6.83 -4.15 -13.90
N SER A 138 -6.42 -4.02 -12.65
CA SER A 138 -5.49 -2.98 -12.18
C SER A 138 -4.06 -3.10 -12.73
N GLY A 139 -3.72 -4.20 -13.42
CA GLY A 139 -2.36 -4.53 -13.81
C GLY A 139 -1.54 -5.20 -12.72
N ILE A 140 -2.12 -5.47 -11.55
CA ILE A 140 -1.49 -6.32 -10.53
C ILE A 140 -1.29 -7.73 -11.11
N VAL A 141 -0.15 -8.33 -10.77
CA VAL A 141 0.16 -9.72 -11.11
C VAL A 141 0.50 -10.47 -9.85
N VAL A 142 -0.11 -11.64 -9.68
CA VAL A 142 0.15 -12.57 -8.58
C VAL A 142 0.74 -13.83 -9.15
N GLU A 143 1.91 -14.22 -8.65
CA GLU A 143 2.54 -15.49 -8.94
C GLU A 143 2.56 -16.33 -7.67
N HIS A 144 1.84 -17.45 -7.71
CA HIS A 144 1.90 -18.48 -6.68
C HIS A 144 2.85 -19.58 -7.14
N ARG A 145 3.84 -19.90 -6.30
CA ARG A 145 4.75 -21.04 -6.48
C ARG A 145 4.59 -21.99 -5.31
N SER A 146 4.36 -23.26 -5.58
CA SER A 146 4.30 -24.31 -4.57
C SER A 146 5.16 -25.51 -4.97
N GLY A 147 5.91 -26.05 -4.03
CA GLY A 147 6.85 -27.16 -4.18
C GLY A 147 6.84 -28.07 -2.95
N TYR A 148 7.65 -29.11 -2.96
CA TYR A 148 7.86 -29.97 -1.78
C TYR A 148 8.48 -29.13 -0.66
N GLU A 149 7.75 -28.93 0.45
CA GLU A 149 8.16 -28.14 1.63
C GLU A 149 8.50 -26.67 1.30
N TYR A 150 7.95 -26.13 0.21
CA TYR A 150 8.19 -24.75 -0.21
C TYR A 150 6.91 -24.14 -0.78
N PHE A 151 6.61 -22.92 -0.36
CA PHE A 151 5.70 -22.08 -1.11
C PHE A 151 6.20 -20.63 -1.13
N ALA A 152 5.92 -19.95 -2.23
CA ALA A 152 6.20 -18.54 -2.37
C ALA A 152 5.14 -17.84 -3.18
N ASP A 153 4.73 -16.69 -2.66
CA ASP A 153 3.88 -15.78 -3.39
C ASP A 153 4.65 -14.52 -3.77
N ASN A 154 4.61 -14.17 -5.05
CA ASN A 154 5.12 -12.90 -5.56
C ASN A 154 3.95 -12.03 -6.02
N TYR A 155 3.95 -10.78 -5.57
CA TYR A 155 2.94 -9.78 -5.87
C TYR A 155 3.60 -8.61 -6.56
N TYR A 156 3.19 -8.33 -7.80
CA TYR A 156 3.62 -7.16 -8.54
C TYR A 156 2.54 -6.10 -8.52
N PHE A 157 2.89 -4.91 -8.02
CA PHE A 157 2.00 -3.76 -7.93
C PHE A 157 2.55 -2.63 -8.82
N PRO A 158 1.87 -2.24 -9.91
CA PRO A 158 2.36 -1.21 -10.82
C PRO A 158 2.28 0.21 -10.24
N GLU A 159 1.31 0.46 -9.36
CA GLU A 159 0.96 1.83 -8.92
C GLU A 159 1.46 2.22 -7.53
N ILE A 160 2.01 1.28 -6.76
CA ILE A 160 2.44 1.56 -5.39
C ILE A 160 3.96 1.75 -5.32
N ASN A 161 4.41 2.56 -4.37
CA ASN A 161 5.83 2.74 -4.10
C ASN A 161 6.37 1.71 -3.07
N ILE A 162 7.69 1.70 -2.88
CA ILE A 162 8.36 0.71 -2.01
C ILE A 162 7.94 0.81 -0.54
N TYR A 163 7.45 1.97 -0.10
CA TYR A 163 7.00 2.22 1.26
C TYR A 163 5.55 1.77 1.48
N GLU A 164 4.69 1.96 0.49
CA GLU A 164 3.36 1.35 0.48
C GLU A 164 3.48 -0.18 0.54
N ALA A 165 4.41 -0.77 -0.23
CA ALA A 165 4.73 -2.19 -0.13
C ALA A 165 5.30 -2.60 1.23
N PHE A 166 6.12 -1.76 1.88
CA PHE A 166 6.61 -2.02 3.24
C PHE A 166 5.47 -2.20 4.24
N LEU A 167 4.46 -1.35 4.12
CA LEU A 167 3.30 -1.39 5.01
C LEU A 167 2.41 -2.58 4.76
N ILE A 168 2.28 -2.98 3.49
CA ILE A 168 1.61 -4.22 3.12
C ILE A 168 2.24 -5.37 3.89
N VAL A 169 3.56 -5.55 3.79
CA VAL A 169 4.29 -6.62 4.50
C VAL A 169 4.16 -6.50 6.02
N LYS A 170 4.33 -5.30 6.58
CA LYS A 170 4.21 -5.04 8.02
C LYS A 170 2.80 -5.35 8.56
N ARG A 171 1.75 -5.06 7.80
CA ARG A 171 0.35 -5.32 8.18
C ARG A 171 -0.03 -6.79 8.00
N CYS A 172 0.55 -7.43 7.00
CA CYS A 172 0.25 -8.79 6.62
C CYS A 172 0.76 -9.83 7.62
N ASN A 173 1.85 -9.52 8.32
CA ASN A 173 2.48 -10.46 9.23
C ASN A 173 2.68 -9.81 10.59
N GLU A 174 1.98 -10.29 11.61
CA GLU A 174 2.15 -9.83 13.00
C GLU A 174 3.60 -9.98 13.49
N LEU A 175 4.39 -10.88 12.89
CA LEU A 175 5.81 -11.06 13.20
C LEU A 175 6.69 -9.96 12.61
N TYR A 176 6.26 -9.31 11.53
CA TYR A 176 6.92 -8.12 10.97
C TYR A 176 6.39 -6.81 11.57
N SER A 177 5.34 -6.85 12.39
CA SER A 177 4.75 -5.65 13.01
C SER A 177 5.73 -4.83 13.85
N LYS A 178 6.77 -5.48 14.40
CA LYS A 178 7.81 -4.85 15.23
C LYS A 178 8.93 -4.18 14.43
N ILE A 179 8.95 -4.36 13.10
CA ILE A 179 9.97 -3.75 12.23
C ILE A 179 9.63 -2.28 12.03
N SER A 180 10.62 -1.42 12.29
CA SER A 180 10.48 0.01 12.07
C SER A 180 10.47 0.33 10.59
N PHE A 181 9.75 1.39 10.23
CA PHE A 181 9.80 1.94 8.88
C PHE A 181 11.27 2.13 8.47
N PRO A 182 11.70 1.58 7.32
CA PRO A 182 13.11 1.53 6.96
C PRO A 182 13.65 2.96 6.92
N LYS A 183 14.76 3.20 7.64
CA LYS A 183 15.50 4.45 7.48
C LYS A 183 15.93 4.50 6.03
N VAL A 184 15.53 5.55 5.33
CA VAL A 184 15.55 5.52 3.88
C VAL A 184 16.94 5.26 3.33
N THR A 185 17.10 4.05 2.82
CA THR A 185 18.26 3.65 2.04
C THR A 185 17.93 3.84 0.57
N LYS A 186 18.94 4.09 -0.26
CA LYS A 186 18.87 3.99 -1.73
C LYS A 186 18.55 2.56 -2.21
N GLU A 187 18.15 1.68 -1.30
CA GLU A 187 18.00 0.26 -1.56
C GLU A 187 16.77 0.05 -2.43
N LYS A 188 17.04 -0.60 -3.56
CA LYS A 188 15.99 -1.16 -4.41
C LYS A 188 15.33 -2.36 -3.75
N THR A 189 15.77 -2.79 -2.57
CA THR A 189 15.34 -4.04 -1.95
C THR A 189 15.25 -3.91 -0.42
N ILE A 190 14.11 -4.27 0.18
CA ILE A 190 13.92 -4.38 1.64
C ILE A 190 13.73 -5.85 1.97
N ARG A 191 14.48 -6.38 2.95
CA ARG A 191 14.38 -7.79 3.38
C ARG A 191 13.91 -7.89 4.82
N PHE A 192 12.92 -8.74 5.05
CA PHE A 192 12.36 -9.06 6.36
C PHE A 192 12.70 -10.50 6.68
N LYS A 193 13.52 -10.74 7.70
CA LYS A 193 13.82 -12.09 8.20
C LYS A 193 12.92 -12.38 9.41
N GLN A 194 12.29 -13.56 9.43
CA GLN A 194 11.56 -14.04 10.59
C GLN A 194 12.55 -14.50 11.68
N ASP A 195 12.15 -14.38 12.95
CA ASP A 195 13.01 -14.74 14.08
C ASP A 195 13.17 -16.27 14.22
N LYS A 196 14.33 -16.66 14.78
CA LYS A 196 15.01 -17.96 15.05
C LYS A 196 14.31 -19.34 14.90
N TYR A 197 13.00 -19.45 14.72
CA TYR A 197 12.24 -20.71 14.78
C TYR A 197 11.27 -20.96 13.62
N MET A 198 11.23 -20.12 12.59
CA MET A 198 10.40 -20.34 11.39
C MET A 198 11.14 -19.86 10.13
N THR A 199 11.12 -20.67 9.09
CA THR A 199 11.86 -20.55 7.84
C THR A 199 11.09 -19.72 6.81
N GLY A 200 10.79 -18.46 7.12
CA GLY A 200 10.09 -17.55 6.21
C GLY A 200 10.79 -16.20 6.06
N HIS A 201 10.74 -15.61 4.87
CA HIS A 201 11.18 -14.23 4.68
C HIS A 201 10.34 -13.49 3.65
N ALA A 202 10.19 -12.18 3.86
CA ALA A 202 9.60 -11.30 2.88
C ALA A 202 10.68 -10.42 2.22
N VAL A 203 10.51 -10.14 0.94
CA VAL A 203 11.39 -9.26 0.17
C VAL A 203 10.52 -8.27 -0.59
N ILE A 204 10.85 -6.99 -0.52
CA ILE A 204 10.25 -5.97 -1.36
C ILE A 204 11.32 -5.50 -2.32
N GLU A 205 11.01 -5.41 -3.61
CA GLU A 205 11.95 -4.96 -4.62
C GLU A 205 11.32 -3.89 -5.54
N LYS A 206 11.97 -2.73 -5.65
CA LYS A 206 11.61 -1.69 -6.61
C LYS A 206 11.97 -2.15 -8.02
N LYS A 207 10.98 -2.20 -8.91
CA LYS A 207 11.15 -2.49 -10.33
C LYS A 207 11.18 -1.19 -11.13
N ALA A 208 11.45 -1.29 -12.44
CA ALA A 208 11.44 -0.14 -13.34
C ALA A 208 10.05 0.54 -13.38
N GLN A 209 9.00 -0.26 -13.27
CA GLN A 209 7.61 0.15 -13.13
C GLN A 209 7.08 -0.60 -11.91
N GLY A 210 6.59 0.10 -10.88
CA GLY A 210 6.02 -0.55 -9.69
C GLY A 210 7.00 -1.25 -8.74
N VAL A 211 6.44 -2.14 -7.93
CA VAL A 211 7.13 -2.84 -6.83
C VAL A 211 6.70 -4.31 -6.81
N GLU A 212 7.67 -5.18 -6.54
CA GLU A 212 7.44 -6.60 -6.26
C GLU A 212 7.52 -6.86 -4.76
N ILE A 213 6.57 -7.62 -4.22
CA ILE A 213 6.58 -8.15 -2.86
C ILE A 213 6.62 -9.67 -2.96
N ARG A 214 7.63 -10.28 -2.37
CA ARG A 214 7.78 -11.72 -2.27
C ARG A 214 7.61 -12.16 -0.84
N PHE A 215 6.81 -13.19 -0.61
CA PHE A 215 6.79 -13.97 0.61
C PHE A 215 7.28 -15.37 0.27
N GLU A 216 8.35 -15.82 0.94
CA GLU A 216 8.83 -17.21 0.83
C GLU A 216 8.64 -17.90 2.18
N HIS A 217 8.15 -19.13 2.12
CA HIS A 217 8.03 -20.03 3.24
C HIS A 217 8.65 -21.37 2.88
N TYR A 218 9.34 -21.95 3.85
CA TYR A 218 9.88 -23.30 3.78
C TYR A 218 9.32 -24.03 5.00
N ASP A 219 8.76 -25.22 4.80
CA ASP A 219 8.29 -26.09 5.90
C ASP A 219 9.44 -26.90 6.50
#